data_AF-A0A4Y7S9E0-F1
#
_entry.id   AF-A0A4Y7S9E0-F1
#
_cell.length_a   1.000
_cell.length_b   1.000
_cell.length_c   1.000
_cell.angle_alpha   90.00
_cell.angle_beta   90.00
_cell.angle_gamma   90.00
#
_symmetry.space_group_name_H-M   'P 1'
#
loop_
_entity.id
_entity.type
_entity.pdbx_description
1 polymer ?
#
loop_
_entity_poly.entity_id
_entity_poly.type
_entity_poly.pdbx_seq_one_letter_code
_entity_poly.pdbx_strand_id
1 'polypeptide(L)'
;VSANVQIMNDDVRRMFSYRVTIVGDMVTLWYHGCSHSAVSEPFSFVQDPKLFIKAMMSFLFAREVELGYDPKVTRLPNNKLVFEMEDDQHNPTFYCTVRTLSEYRSCNITGRMTRVWEVDRVSGPTADASILRSGLVLKGVWLDESSPTERQIQSKIFAAI
;
A
#
# COMPACT_ATOMS: atom_id res chain seq x y z
N VAL A 1 15.12 -8.35 8.68
CA VAL A 1 14.12 -7.50 7.98
C VAL A 1 13.83 -6.30 8.87
N SER A 2 13.80 -5.07 8.34
CA SER A 2 13.48 -3.89 9.16
C SER A 2 11.99 -3.87 9.52
N ALA A 3 11.62 -3.23 10.64
CA ALA A 3 10.23 -3.15 11.08
C ALA A 3 9.30 -2.53 10.01
N ASN A 4 9.78 -1.55 9.24
CA ASN A 4 8.99 -0.94 8.16
C ASN A 4 8.70 -1.92 7.03
N VAL A 5 9.67 -2.76 6.66
CA VAL A 5 9.45 -3.79 5.63
C VAL A 5 8.43 -4.81 6.13
N GLN A 6 8.44 -5.15 7.42
CA GLN A 6 7.40 -6.02 8.00
C GLN A 6 6.02 -5.36 7.92
N ILE A 7 5.90 -4.09 8.36
CA ILE A 7 4.64 -3.33 8.32
C ILE A 7 4.07 -3.25 6.89
N MET A 8 4.89 -2.89 5.90
CA MET A 8 4.44 -2.79 4.50
C MET A 8 4.11 -4.18 3.91
N ASN A 9 4.81 -5.23 4.32
CA ASN A 9 4.46 -6.60 3.92
C ASN A 9 3.17 -7.07 4.60
N ASP A 10 2.91 -6.75 5.86
CA ASP A 10 1.75 -7.24 6.61
C ASP A 10 0.44 -6.51 6.24
N ASP A 11 0.50 -5.21 5.97
CA ASP A 11 -0.68 -4.42 5.61
C ASP A 11 -0.59 -3.93 4.16
N VAL A 12 -1.32 -4.60 3.26
CA VAL A 12 -1.37 -4.28 1.82
C VAL A 12 -1.81 -2.85 1.54
N ARG A 13 -2.49 -2.20 2.48
CA ARG A 13 -3.02 -0.84 2.31
C ARG A 13 -1.92 0.20 2.42
N ARG A 14 -0.73 -0.17 2.92
CA ARG A 14 0.39 0.76 3.11
C ARG A 14 1.05 1.06 1.78
N MET A 15 0.80 2.26 1.25
CA MET A 15 1.54 2.84 0.13
C MET A 15 2.89 3.40 0.60
N PHE A 16 2.93 3.90 1.84
CA PHE A 16 4.13 4.38 2.50
C PHE A 16 4.01 4.28 4.03
N SER A 17 5.12 4.47 4.72
CA SER A 17 5.21 4.52 6.17
C SER A 17 6.23 5.57 6.62
N TYR A 18 5.98 6.14 7.80
CA TYR A 18 6.94 7.00 8.47
C TYR A 18 7.66 6.24 9.59
N ARG A 19 8.91 6.63 9.84
CA ARG A 19 9.66 6.14 10.99
C ARG A 19 10.38 7.29 11.66
N VAL A 20 10.47 7.21 12.98
CA VAL A 20 11.25 8.12 13.81
C VAL A 20 12.38 7.32 14.41
N THR A 21 13.60 7.85 14.33
CA THR A 21 14.77 7.30 15.04
C THR A 21 15.25 8.35 16.01
N ILE A 22 15.49 7.95 17.26
CA ILE A 22 16.02 8.81 18.32
C ILE A 22 17.30 8.16 18.85
N VAL A 23 18.41 8.88 18.80
CA VAL A 23 19.71 8.46 19.32
C VAL A 23 20.25 9.58 20.19
N GLY A 24 20.32 9.36 21.50
CA GLY A 24 20.58 10.45 22.45
C GLY A 24 19.45 11.48 22.39
N ASP A 25 19.80 12.76 22.17
CA ASP A 25 18.85 13.84 21.96
C ASP A 25 18.51 14.09 20.48
N MET A 26 19.15 13.38 19.54
CA MET A 26 18.99 13.60 18.11
C MET A 26 17.84 12.77 17.54
N VAL A 27 16.95 13.43 16.81
CA VAL A 27 15.79 12.85 16.11
C VAL A 27 16.04 12.88 14.60
N THR A 28 15.72 11.78 13.93
CA THR A 28 15.69 11.69 12.47
C THR A 28 14.34 11.14 12.02
N LEU A 29 13.69 11.85 11.10
CA LEU A 29 12.44 11.42 10.48
C LEU A 29 12.73 10.72 9.16
N TRP A 30 12.00 9.64 8.92
CA TRP A 30 12.14 8.80 7.73
C TRP A 30 10.79 8.67 7.06
N TYR A 31 10.79 8.74 5.74
CA TYR A 31 9.69 8.38 4.87
C TYR A 31 10.12 7.17 4.03
N HIS A 32 9.26 6.16 3.94
CA HIS A 32 9.49 5.02 3.09
C HIS A 32 8.25 4.71 2.27
N GLY A 33 8.35 4.83 0.96
CA GLY A 33 7.36 4.35 0.00
C GLY A 33 7.87 3.15 -0.79
N CYS A 34 6.99 2.57 -1.62
CA CYS A 34 7.33 1.44 -2.47
C CYS A 34 8.39 1.76 -3.54
N SER A 35 8.57 3.04 -3.90
CA SER A 35 9.55 3.48 -4.91
C SER A 35 10.83 4.05 -4.32
N HIS A 36 10.75 4.83 -3.24
CA HIS A 36 11.91 5.53 -2.67
C HIS A 36 11.78 5.72 -1.16
N SER A 37 12.87 6.11 -0.54
CA SER A 37 12.92 6.53 0.86
C SER A 37 13.54 7.91 0.96
N ALA A 38 13.07 8.71 1.91
CA ALA A 38 13.61 10.02 2.22
C ALA A 38 13.92 10.10 3.72
N VAL A 39 14.91 10.92 4.06
CA VAL A 39 15.38 11.10 5.43
C VAL A 39 15.52 12.60 5.70
N SER A 40 15.14 13.04 6.89
CA SER A 40 15.37 14.42 7.32
C SER A 40 16.81 14.62 7.77
N GLU A 41 17.27 15.87 7.75
CA GLU A 41 18.41 16.29 8.58
C GLU A 41 18.10 15.93 10.05
N PRO A 42 19.06 15.37 10.81
CA PRO A 42 18.89 15.13 12.24
C PRO A 42 18.76 16.44 13.03
N PHE A 43 17.91 16.47 14.06
CA PHE A 43 17.76 17.64 14.93
C PHE A 43 17.67 17.25 16.41
N SER A 44 18.14 18.11 17.31
CA SER A 44 18.05 17.85 18.76
C SER A 44 16.67 18.22 19.30
N PHE A 45 15.96 17.27 19.93
CA PHE A 45 14.69 17.57 20.60
C PHE A 45 14.86 18.35 21.90
N VAL A 46 16.08 18.43 22.44
CA VAL A 46 16.39 19.25 23.63
C VAL A 46 16.57 20.71 23.22
N GLN A 47 17.22 20.97 22.08
CA GLN A 47 17.43 22.32 21.57
C GLN A 47 16.19 22.88 20.87
N ASP A 48 15.47 22.05 20.10
CA ASP A 48 14.22 22.40 19.44
C ASP A 48 13.07 21.43 19.80
N PRO A 49 12.56 21.50 21.05
CA PRO A 49 11.45 20.66 21.47
C PRO A 49 10.16 20.97 20.72
N LYS A 50 10.00 22.20 20.23
CA LYS A 50 8.78 22.62 19.49
C LYS A 50 8.69 21.90 18.15
N LEU A 51 9.81 21.74 17.43
CA LEU A 51 9.84 20.99 16.18
C LEU A 51 9.48 19.51 16.41
N PHE A 52 10.00 18.90 17.47
CA PHE A 52 9.66 17.52 17.80
C PHE A 52 8.17 17.36 18.14
N ILE A 53 7.63 18.22 19.00
CA ILE A 53 6.20 18.23 19.34
C ILE A 53 5.36 18.41 18.07
N LYS A 54 5.73 19.35 17.20
CA LYS A 54 5.03 19.57 15.93
C LYS A 54 5.00 18.31 15.07
N ALA A 55 6.14 17.62 14.92
CA ALA A 55 6.20 16.37 14.17
C ALA A 55 5.30 15.28 14.77
N MET A 56 5.31 15.11 16.09
CA MET A 56 4.46 14.10 16.76
C MET A 56 2.97 14.43 16.64
N MET A 57 2.61 15.72 16.77
CA MET A 57 1.25 16.19 16.58
C MET A 57 0.80 16.00 15.12
N SER A 58 1.68 16.23 14.14
CA SER A 58 1.38 15.93 12.74
C SER A 58 1.02 14.46 12.52
N PHE A 59 1.70 13.51 13.17
CA PHE A 59 1.33 12.09 13.07
C PHE A 59 0.05 11.75 13.83
N LEU A 60 -0.17 12.34 15.01
CA LEU A 60 -1.34 12.06 15.83
C LEU A 60 -2.65 12.51 15.18
N PHE A 61 -2.61 13.63 14.44
CA PHE A 61 -3.77 14.22 13.78
C PHE A 61 -3.82 13.98 12.27
N ALA A 62 -2.88 13.23 11.71
CA ALA A 62 -2.89 12.86 10.30
C ALA A 62 -4.06 11.93 9.98
N ARG A 63 -4.69 12.15 8.83
CA ARG A 63 -5.68 11.23 8.25
C ARG A 63 -4.98 9.94 7.82
N GLU A 64 -5.73 8.86 7.68
CA GLU A 64 -5.18 7.57 7.24
C GLU A 64 -4.42 7.69 5.89
N VAL A 65 -4.96 8.45 4.94
CA VAL A 65 -4.28 8.73 3.66
C VAL A 65 -2.96 9.46 3.83
N GLU A 66 -2.87 10.38 4.79
CA GLU A 66 -1.65 11.12 5.11
C GLU A 66 -0.63 10.24 5.85
N LEU A 67 -1.08 9.19 6.52
CA LEU A 67 -0.24 8.15 7.12
C LEU A 67 0.14 7.04 6.12
N GLY A 68 -0.33 7.12 4.88
CA GLY A 68 0.02 6.22 3.80
C GLY A 68 -0.88 5.01 3.63
N TYR A 69 -2.10 5.05 4.15
CA TYR A 69 -3.12 4.06 3.80
C TYR A 69 -3.80 4.41 2.47
N ASP A 70 -3.94 3.43 1.60
CA ASP A 70 -4.64 3.55 0.33
C ASP A 70 -6.16 3.70 0.57
N PRO A 71 -6.78 4.83 0.19
CA PRO A 71 -8.22 5.04 0.37
C PRO A 71 -9.06 4.13 -0.54
N LYS A 72 -8.47 3.49 -1.56
CA LYS A 72 -9.15 2.54 -2.46
C LYS A 72 -9.12 1.10 -1.95
N VAL A 73 -8.55 0.86 -0.76
CA VAL A 73 -8.46 -0.49 -0.18
C VAL A 73 -9.07 -0.53 1.21
N THR A 74 -10.26 -1.11 1.31
CA THR A 74 -11.01 -1.24 2.56
C THR A 74 -10.73 -2.58 3.22
N ARG A 75 -10.36 -2.58 4.50
CA ARG A 75 -10.23 -3.80 5.31
C ARG A 75 -11.53 -4.06 6.07
N LEU A 76 -12.16 -5.19 5.78
CA LEU A 76 -13.39 -5.63 6.42
C LEU A 76 -13.11 -6.24 7.82
N PRO A 77 -14.11 -6.36 8.71
CA PRO A 77 -13.95 -6.95 10.05
C PRO A 77 -13.40 -8.38 10.07
N ASN A 78 -13.62 -9.14 8.99
CA ASN A 78 -13.10 -10.50 8.81
C ASN A 78 -11.68 -10.54 8.20
N ASN A 79 -10.98 -9.41 8.17
CA ASN A 79 -9.65 -9.23 7.56
C ASN A 79 -9.59 -9.42 6.03
N LYS A 80 -10.73 -9.58 5.35
CA LYS A 80 -10.76 -9.51 3.89
C LYS A 80 -10.55 -8.08 3.44
N LEU A 81 -9.99 -7.95 2.25
CA LEU A 81 -9.69 -6.66 1.63
C LEU A 81 -10.65 -6.47 0.46
N VAL A 82 -11.21 -5.28 0.34
CA VAL A 82 -11.99 -4.86 -0.82
C VAL A 82 -11.22 -3.78 -1.56
N PHE A 83 -10.89 -4.06 -2.81
CA PHE A 83 -10.24 -3.12 -3.71
C PHE A 83 -11.31 -2.39 -4.53
N GLU A 84 -11.25 -1.06 -4.54
CA GLU A 84 -12.03 -0.21 -5.41
C GLU A 84 -11.22 0.14 -6.66
N MET A 85 -11.81 -0.09 -7.83
CA MET A 85 -11.22 0.21 -9.14
C MET A 85 -12.26 0.84 -10.05
N GLU A 86 -11.83 1.52 -11.09
CA GLU A 86 -12.71 2.07 -12.11
C GLU A 86 -12.83 1.09 -13.28
N ASP A 87 -14.05 0.89 -13.78
CA ASP A 87 -14.27 0.18 -15.04
C ASP A 87 -14.00 1.07 -16.26
N ASP A 88 -14.15 0.52 -17.47
CA ASP A 88 -13.93 1.27 -18.72
C ASP A 88 -14.87 2.50 -18.86
N GLN A 89 -15.95 2.56 -18.08
CA GLN A 89 -16.91 3.66 -18.04
C GLN A 89 -16.68 4.60 -16.84
N HIS A 90 -15.57 4.44 -16.11
CA HIS A 90 -15.24 5.18 -14.88
C HIS A 90 -16.23 4.97 -13.72
N ASN A 91 -16.98 3.87 -13.74
CA ASN A 91 -17.81 3.51 -12.60
C ASN A 91 -16.98 2.74 -11.56
N PRO A 92 -17.23 2.97 -10.26
CA PRO A 92 -16.56 2.23 -9.21
C PRO A 92 -16.98 0.75 -9.24
N THR A 93 -15.99 -0.12 -9.19
CA THR A 93 -16.13 -1.57 -9.11
C THR A 93 -15.31 -2.10 -7.94
N PHE A 94 -15.87 -3.09 -7.25
CA PHE A 94 -15.33 -3.58 -5.99
C PHE A 94 -14.95 -5.06 -6.10
N TYR A 95 -13.76 -5.40 -5.60
CA TYR A 95 -13.21 -6.76 -5.61
C TYR A 95 -12.81 -7.18 -4.21
N CYS A 96 -13.48 -8.20 -3.66
CA CYS A 96 -13.23 -8.72 -2.32
C CYS A 96 -12.31 -9.95 -2.38
N THR A 97 -11.27 -9.98 -1.55
CA THR A 97 -10.34 -11.11 -1.48
C THR A 97 -11.01 -12.37 -0.92
N VAL A 98 -10.80 -13.49 -1.61
CA VAL A 98 -11.20 -14.84 -1.16
C VAL A 98 -10.03 -15.53 -0.49
N ARG A 99 -8.89 -15.65 -1.20
CA ARG A 99 -7.64 -16.23 -0.70
C ARG A 99 -6.43 -15.70 -1.45
N THR A 100 -5.26 -15.78 -0.82
CA THR A 100 -3.99 -15.47 -1.47
C THR A 100 -3.58 -16.63 -2.38
N LEU A 101 -3.30 -16.32 -3.66
CA LEU A 101 -2.78 -17.28 -4.65
C LEU A 101 -1.26 -17.30 -4.66
N SER A 102 -0.63 -16.13 -4.54
CA SER A 102 0.81 -15.99 -4.49
C SER A 102 1.17 -14.72 -3.72
N GLU A 103 2.13 -14.82 -2.81
CA GLU A 103 2.64 -13.68 -2.05
C GLU A 103 4.16 -13.73 -2.00
N TYR A 104 4.80 -12.70 -2.55
CA TYR A 104 6.23 -12.51 -2.41
C TYR A 104 6.50 -11.47 -1.32
N ARG A 105 7.07 -11.92 -0.20
CA ARG A 105 7.43 -11.04 0.92
C ARG A 105 8.85 -10.53 0.72
N SER A 106 8.99 -9.28 0.29
CA SER A 106 10.29 -8.67 0.04
C SER A 106 11.03 -8.40 1.36
N CYS A 107 12.35 -8.59 1.37
CA CYS A 107 13.22 -8.12 2.46
C CYS A 107 13.62 -6.63 2.29
N ASN A 108 13.36 -6.06 1.12
CA ASN A 108 13.66 -4.68 0.76
C ASN A 108 12.38 -3.84 0.82
N ILE A 109 12.53 -2.57 1.19
CA ILE A 109 11.39 -1.64 1.28
C ILE A 109 10.92 -1.13 -0.08
N THR A 110 11.86 -1.04 -1.03
CA THR A 110 11.58 -0.67 -2.42
C THR A 110 11.61 -1.89 -3.33
N GLY A 111 10.96 -1.75 -4.49
CA GLY A 111 10.99 -2.73 -5.57
C GLY A 111 9.81 -3.71 -5.53
N ARG A 112 10.03 -4.91 -6.06
CA ARG A 112 8.95 -5.86 -6.37
C ARG A 112 8.34 -6.46 -5.09
N MET A 113 7.11 -6.05 -4.77
CA MET A 113 6.25 -6.65 -3.74
C MET A 113 4.95 -7.16 -4.36
N THR A 114 5.06 -8.05 -5.35
CA THR A 114 3.89 -8.59 -6.07
C THR A 114 3.09 -9.54 -5.18
N ARG A 115 1.77 -9.36 -5.19
CA ARG A 115 0.81 -10.24 -4.53
C ARG A 115 -0.34 -10.55 -5.47
N VAL A 116 -0.85 -11.76 -5.38
CA VAL A 116 -1.89 -12.28 -6.25
C VAL A 116 -2.97 -12.89 -5.39
N TRP A 117 -4.20 -12.50 -5.62
CA TRP A 117 -5.37 -12.96 -4.88
C TRP A 117 -6.41 -13.53 -5.82
N GLU A 118 -7.10 -14.56 -5.35
CA GLU A 118 -8.42 -14.89 -5.86
C GLU A 118 -9.40 -13.90 -5.26
N VAL A 119 -10.23 -13.29 -6.10
CA VAL A 119 -11.19 -12.27 -5.70
C VAL A 119 -12.56 -12.54 -6.30
N ASP A 120 -13.58 -12.07 -5.59
CA ASP A 120 -14.95 -11.99 -6.07
C ASP A 120 -15.30 -10.53 -6.35
N ARG A 121 -15.98 -10.25 -7.46
CA ARG A 121 -16.60 -8.95 -7.71
C ARG A 121 -17.81 -8.81 -6.80
N VAL A 122 -17.89 -7.72 -6.03
CA VAL A 122 -18.96 -7.47 -5.06
C VAL A 122 -19.70 -6.17 -5.34
N SER A 123 -20.89 -6.01 -4.77
CA SER A 123 -21.72 -4.82 -4.97
C SER A 123 -21.21 -3.57 -4.26
N GLY A 124 -20.33 -3.71 -3.25
CA GLY A 124 -19.83 -2.58 -2.46
C GLY A 124 -18.74 -2.97 -1.45
N PRO A 125 -18.14 -1.99 -0.76
CA PRO A 125 -17.04 -2.19 0.18
C PRO A 125 -17.53 -2.56 1.59
N THR A 126 -18.53 -3.43 1.70
CA THR A 126 -19.13 -3.85 2.97
C THR A 126 -19.09 -5.37 3.13
N ALA A 127 -19.20 -5.85 4.38
CA ALA A 127 -19.11 -7.27 4.68
C ALA A 127 -20.34 -8.09 4.20
N ASP A 128 -21.48 -7.41 4.01
CA ASP A 128 -22.76 -7.93 3.55
C ASP A 128 -22.99 -7.74 2.04
N ALA A 129 -22.00 -7.21 1.31
CA ALA A 129 -22.10 -7.01 -0.12
C ALA A 129 -22.36 -8.32 -0.87
N SER A 130 -23.25 -8.26 -1.88
CA SER A 130 -23.57 -9.43 -2.69
C SER A 130 -22.44 -9.75 -3.67
N ILE A 131 -22.20 -11.04 -3.87
CA ILE A 131 -21.24 -11.52 -4.86
C ILE A 131 -21.89 -11.44 -6.24
N LEU A 132 -21.30 -10.61 -7.11
CA LEU A 132 -21.75 -10.40 -8.50
C LEU A 132 -21.08 -11.38 -9.46
N ARG A 133 -19.82 -11.72 -9.20
CA ARG A 133 -19.04 -12.67 -10.03
C ARG A 133 -17.91 -13.27 -9.21
N SER A 134 -17.72 -14.57 -9.30
CA SER A 134 -16.65 -15.28 -8.59
C SER A 134 -15.53 -15.78 -9.50
N GLY A 135 -14.40 -16.13 -8.87
CA GLY A 135 -13.28 -16.80 -9.52
C GLY A 135 -12.42 -15.86 -10.39
N LEU A 136 -12.33 -14.60 -10.00
CA LEU A 136 -11.43 -13.63 -10.64
C LEU A 136 -10.06 -13.64 -9.97
N VAL A 137 -9.05 -13.10 -10.66
CA VAL A 137 -7.70 -12.97 -10.13
C VAL A 137 -7.32 -11.50 -10.14
N LEU A 138 -6.86 -11.00 -8.99
CA LEU A 138 -6.33 -9.65 -8.83
C LEU A 138 -4.84 -9.73 -8.52
N LYS A 139 -4.04 -9.01 -9.29
CA LYS A 139 -2.59 -8.92 -9.11
C LYS A 139 -2.21 -7.52 -8.66
N GLY A 140 -1.77 -7.38 -7.42
CA GLY A 140 -1.14 -6.17 -6.91
C GLY A 140 0.30 -6.10 -7.38
N VAL A 141 0.67 -5.01 -8.05
CA VAL A 141 2.03 -4.76 -8.53
C VAL A 141 2.47 -3.35 -8.22
N TRP A 142 3.76 -3.20 -7.93
CA TRP A 142 4.46 -1.92 -7.95
C TRP A 142 5.37 -1.95 -9.16
N LEU A 143 5.07 -1.12 -10.15
CA LEU A 143 5.82 -1.01 -11.39
C LEU A 143 6.69 0.24 -11.33
N ASP A 144 7.92 0.12 -11.85
CA ASP A 144 8.71 1.30 -12.17
C ASP A 144 8.03 2.04 -13.33
N GLU A 145 8.25 3.35 -13.43
CA GLU A 145 7.64 4.20 -14.46
C GLU A 145 7.90 3.69 -15.89
N SER A 146 9.07 3.08 -16.13
CA SER A 146 9.45 2.52 -17.43
C SER A 146 8.97 1.09 -17.67
N SER A 147 8.35 0.44 -16.66
CA SER A 147 7.91 -0.95 -16.77
C SER A 147 6.55 -1.05 -17.48
N PRO A 148 6.41 -1.87 -18.53
CA PRO A 148 5.14 -2.06 -19.19
C PRO A 148 4.13 -2.77 -18.28
N THR A 149 2.85 -2.40 -18.40
CA THR A 149 1.78 -3.09 -17.66
C THR A 149 1.57 -4.49 -18.23
N GLU A 150 1.00 -5.39 -17.42
CA GLU A 150 0.72 -6.75 -17.86
C GLU A 150 -0.22 -6.81 -19.06
N ARG A 151 -1.20 -5.89 -19.13
CA ARG A 151 -2.08 -5.73 -20.30
C ARG A 151 -1.27 -5.36 -21.55
N GLN A 152 -0.34 -4.42 -21.44
CA GLN A 152 0.53 -4.04 -22.57
C GLN A 152 1.43 -5.20 -23.01
N ILE A 153 2.00 -5.96 -22.07
CA ILE A 153 2.80 -7.15 -22.37
C ILE A 153 1.95 -8.20 -23.09
N GLN A 154 0.76 -8.51 -22.56
CA GLN A 154 -0.15 -9.50 -23.14
C GLN A 154 -0.59 -9.10 -24.55
N SER A 155 -0.97 -7.84 -24.75
CA SER A 155 -1.34 -7.32 -26.08
C SER A 155 -0.21 -7.47 -27.09
N LYS A 156 1.05 -7.23 -26.69
CA LYS A 156 2.21 -7.43 -27.57
C LYS A 156 2.43 -8.90 -27.92
N ILE A 157 2.24 -9.82 -26.96
CA ILE A 157 2.37 -11.26 -27.21
C ILE A 157 1.30 -11.72 -28.20
N PHE A 158 0.03 -11.33 -27.99
CA PHE A 158 -1.06 -11.74 -28.87
C PHE A 158 -1.01 -11.12 -30.26
N ALA A 159 -0.42 -9.93 -30.41
CA ALA A 159 -0.18 -9.33 -31.72
C ALA A 159 0.99 -9.98 -32.48
N ALA A 160 1.85 -10.73 -31.80
CA ALA A 160 3.02 -11.39 -32.38
C ALA A 160 2.76 -12.86 -32.79
N ILE A 161 1.53 -13.36 -32.56
CA ILE A 161 1.05 -14.68 -32.97
C ILE A 161 0.06 -14.49 -34.13
#